data_AF-A0A1B6FFG1-F1
#
_entry.id   AF-A0A1B6FFG1-F1
#
_cell.length_a   1.000
_cell.length_b   1.000
_cell.length_c   1.000
_cell.angle_alpha   90.00
_cell.angle_beta   90.00
_cell.angle_gamma   90.00
#
_symmetry.space_group_name_H-M   'P 1'
#
loop_
_entity.id
_entity.type
_entity.pdbx_description
1 polymer ?
#
loop_
_entity_poly.entity_id
_entity_poly.type
_entity_poly.pdbx_seq_one_letter_code
_entity_poly.pdbx_strand_id
1 'polypeptide(L)'
;PGGELLEAAVSSLGRARLLWPSEPERFLAAGLALETGAVLRTDRPHQSAASLMSALNLLTDHPPLQLHALLDLASCRIQMGDLDGALSVLSQTVSVVEMIADPPFGVYADILMSCEVSRVLLLLLLRPPPQLLPAHLTAVLERYSWLGDTTECPVPWMCEDLYMTLQSLVMACQSQDSYSLISVEGELWKHLDSLQRTLLRCLVDTVTSASDN
;
A
#
# COMPACT_ATOMS: atom_id res chain seq x y z
N PRO A 1 32.49 5.19 1.10
CA PRO A 1 32.85 4.27 2.20
C PRO A 1 31.68 3.49 2.85
N GLY A 2 30.42 3.93 2.72
CA GLY A 2 29.27 3.22 3.34
C GLY A 2 28.78 1.95 2.59
N GLY A 3 28.86 1.93 1.26
CA GLY A 3 28.30 0.84 0.44
C GLY A 3 28.98 -0.52 0.62
N GLU A 4 30.30 -0.56 0.82
CA GLU A 4 31.04 -1.82 1.02
C GLU A 4 30.69 -2.49 2.35
N LEU A 5 30.44 -1.70 3.39
CA LEU A 5 30.00 -2.20 4.70
C LEU A 5 28.58 -2.76 4.63
N LEU A 6 27.71 -2.11 3.84
CA LEU A 6 26.34 -2.55 3.62
C LEU A 6 26.30 -3.88 2.84
N GLU A 7 27.09 -4.03 1.78
CA GLU A 7 27.21 -5.29 1.03
C GLU A 7 27.77 -6.43 1.90
N ALA A 8 28.78 -6.15 2.73
CA ALA A 8 29.30 -7.12 3.69
C ALA A 8 28.24 -7.54 4.74
N ALA A 9 27.44 -6.58 5.20
CA ALA A 9 26.34 -6.85 6.14
C ALA A 9 25.25 -7.71 5.48
N VAL A 10 24.78 -7.37 4.28
CA VAL A 10 23.79 -8.15 3.53
C VAL A 10 24.30 -9.56 3.24
N SER A 11 25.56 -9.70 2.85
CA SER A 11 26.18 -11.00 2.60
C SER A 11 26.26 -11.86 3.87
N SER A 12 26.66 -11.28 5.00
CA SER A 12 26.74 -12.01 6.27
C SER A 12 25.35 -12.43 6.78
N LEU A 13 24.34 -11.57 6.64
CA LEU A 13 22.95 -11.86 6.98
C LEU A 13 22.35 -12.93 6.06
N GLY A 14 22.67 -12.88 4.76
CA GLY A 14 22.27 -13.91 3.80
C GLY A 14 22.86 -15.28 4.14
N ARG A 15 24.11 -15.34 4.61
CA ARG A 15 24.74 -16.59 5.09
C ARG A 15 24.12 -17.08 6.39
N ALA A 16 23.81 -16.17 7.32
CA ALA A 16 23.18 -16.52 8.58
C ALA A 16 21.79 -17.15 8.35
N ARG A 17 21.01 -16.61 7.40
CA ARG A 17 19.71 -17.18 6.98
C ARG A 17 19.79 -18.64 6.53
N LEU A 18 20.88 -19.05 5.88
CA LEU A 18 21.08 -20.44 5.45
C LEU A 18 21.34 -21.39 6.63
N LEU A 19 21.78 -20.88 7.78
CA LEU A 19 22.08 -21.67 8.97
C LEU A 19 20.84 -21.99 9.81
N TRP A 20 19.70 -21.34 9.54
CA TRP A 20 18.46 -21.46 10.32
C TRP A 20 17.29 -22.06 9.52
N PRO A 21 17.37 -23.34 9.11
CA PRO A 21 16.28 -23.99 8.36
C PRO A 21 15.13 -24.51 9.25
N SER A 22 15.31 -24.60 10.57
CA SER A 22 14.37 -25.23 11.52
C SER A 22 13.52 -24.24 12.32
N GLU A 23 12.32 -24.66 12.72
CA GLU A 23 11.55 -24.00 13.80
C GLU A 23 12.30 -24.13 15.13
N PRO A 24 12.51 -23.08 15.96
CA PRO A 24 11.97 -21.71 15.93
C PRO A 24 12.88 -20.65 15.26
N GLU A 25 13.99 -21.06 14.65
CA GLU A 25 15.00 -20.16 14.08
C GLU A 25 14.52 -19.50 12.78
N ARG A 26 13.44 -20.03 12.18
CA ARG A 26 12.73 -19.44 11.04
C ARG A 26 12.23 -18.02 11.32
N PHE A 27 11.74 -17.73 12.52
CA PHE A 27 11.29 -16.38 12.88
C PHE A 27 12.46 -15.39 12.98
N LEU A 28 13.61 -15.85 13.46
CA LEU A 28 14.84 -15.05 13.49
C LEU A 28 15.32 -14.76 12.06
N ALA A 29 15.30 -15.77 11.18
CA ALA A 29 15.60 -15.61 9.77
C ALA A 29 14.65 -14.61 9.08
N ALA A 30 13.36 -14.65 9.39
CA ALA A 30 12.37 -13.70 8.89
C ALA A 30 12.59 -12.29 9.42
N GLY A 31 12.86 -12.14 10.73
CA GLY A 31 13.18 -10.85 11.35
C GLY A 31 14.43 -10.21 10.73
N LEU A 32 15.49 -10.99 10.50
CA LEU A 32 16.69 -10.48 9.83
C LEU A 32 16.41 -10.09 8.37
N ALA A 33 15.56 -10.84 7.66
CA ALA A 33 15.15 -10.47 6.32
C ALA A 33 14.36 -9.14 6.30
N LEU A 34 13.51 -8.89 7.31
CA LEU A 34 12.81 -7.61 7.47
C LEU A 34 13.78 -6.46 7.72
N GLU A 35 14.71 -6.61 8.66
CA GLU A 35 15.72 -5.58 8.97
C GLU A 35 16.61 -5.29 7.76
N THR A 36 17.03 -6.32 7.01
CA THR A 36 17.77 -6.10 5.75
C THR A 36 16.93 -5.32 4.74
N GLY A 37 15.63 -5.62 4.63
CA GLY A 37 14.71 -4.89 3.77
C GLY A 37 14.60 -3.42 4.18
N ALA A 38 14.44 -3.15 5.47
CA ALA A 38 14.32 -1.80 6.00
C ALA A 38 15.55 -0.93 5.71
N VAL A 39 16.76 -1.49 5.89
CA VAL A 39 18.03 -0.81 5.59
C VAL A 39 18.21 -0.59 4.09
N LEU A 40 17.86 -1.56 3.26
CA LEU A 40 18.03 -1.48 1.80
C LEU A 40 16.98 -0.59 1.11
N ARG A 41 15.91 -0.23 1.79
CA ARG A 41 14.78 0.51 1.20
C ARG A 41 15.21 1.86 0.59
N THR A 42 16.12 2.59 1.23
CA THR A 42 16.57 3.90 0.72
C THR A 42 17.55 3.79 -0.44
N ASP A 43 18.44 2.80 -0.40
CA ASP A 43 19.58 2.72 -1.32
C ASP A 43 19.30 1.81 -2.52
N ARG A 44 18.60 0.68 -2.29
CA ARG A 44 18.40 -0.42 -3.26
C ARG A 44 17.01 -1.04 -3.08
N PRO A 45 15.94 -0.36 -3.52
CA PRO A 45 14.58 -0.82 -3.24
C PRO A 45 14.23 -2.17 -3.91
N HIS A 46 14.84 -2.49 -5.06
CA HIS A 46 14.69 -3.82 -5.69
C HIS A 46 15.21 -4.97 -4.81
N GLN A 47 16.35 -4.78 -4.15
CA GLN A 47 16.92 -5.80 -3.26
C GLN A 47 16.11 -5.90 -1.96
N SER A 48 15.63 -4.75 -1.47
CA SER A 48 14.69 -4.70 -0.34
C SER A 48 13.41 -5.48 -0.62
N ALA A 49 12.79 -5.30 -1.80
CA ALA A 49 11.60 -6.06 -2.17
C ALA A 49 11.87 -7.58 -2.21
N ALA A 50 13.04 -8.01 -2.69
CA ALA A 50 13.42 -9.41 -2.71
C ALA A 50 13.62 -10.00 -1.30
N SER A 51 14.25 -9.25 -0.38
CA SER A 51 14.41 -9.69 1.01
C SER A 51 13.07 -9.76 1.74
N LEU A 52 12.19 -8.78 1.54
CA LEU A 52 10.84 -8.76 2.10
C LEU A 52 9.97 -9.91 1.57
N MET A 53 10.01 -10.21 0.26
CA MET A 53 9.34 -11.39 -0.30
C MET A 53 9.86 -12.69 0.32
N SER A 54 11.17 -12.78 0.57
CA SER A 54 11.72 -13.96 1.26
C SER A 54 11.23 -14.08 2.70
N ALA A 55 11.04 -12.96 3.42
CA ALA A 55 10.46 -12.96 4.76
C ALA A 55 9.00 -13.44 4.74
N LEU A 56 8.21 -12.99 3.77
CA LEU A 56 6.80 -13.41 3.61
C LEU A 56 6.65 -14.92 3.38
N ASN A 57 7.53 -15.51 2.57
CA ASN A 57 7.55 -16.96 2.34
C ASN A 57 7.89 -17.76 3.61
N LEU A 58 8.64 -17.16 4.54
CA LEU A 58 8.95 -17.79 5.83
C LEU A 58 7.82 -17.59 6.84
N LEU A 59 7.08 -16.48 6.74
CA LEU A 59 6.02 -16.13 7.67
C LEU A 59 4.64 -16.66 7.27
N THR A 60 4.53 -17.47 6.21
CA THR A 60 3.24 -17.89 5.59
C THR A 60 2.21 -18.49 6.57
N ASP A 61 2.66 -19.11 7.66
CA ASP A 61 1.80 -19.72 8.67
C ASP A 61 1.37 -18.75 9.80
N HIS A 62 1.85 -17.50 9.78
CA HIS A 62 1.64 -16.50 10.83
C HIS A 62 1.10 -15.16 10.28
N PRO A 63 -0.23 -15.07 10.04
CA PRO A 63 -0.91 -13.89 9.50
C PRO A 63 -0.54 -12.55 10.17
N PRO A 64 -0.50 -12.40 11.51
CA PRO A 64 -0.23 -11.10 12.12
C PRO A 64 1.21 -10.61 11.88
N LEU A 65 2.18 -11.52 11.79
CA LEU A 65 3.58 -11.18 11.51
C LEU A 65 3.80 -10.81 10.03
N GLN A 66 3.01 -11.40 9.13
CA GLN A 66 3.07 -11.07 7.70
C GLN A 66 2.62 -9.64 7.41
N LEU A 67 1.66 -9.10 8.17
CA LEU A 67 1.10 -7.77 7.92
C LEU A 67 2.19 -6.69 7.85
N HIS A 68 3.13 -6.72 8.79
CA HIS A 68 4.23 -5.76 8.79
C HIS A 68 5.09 -5.87 7.53
N ALA A 69 5.47 -7.09 7.16
CA ALA A 69 6.26 -7.36 5.95
C ALA A 69 5.52 -6.97 4.65
N LEU A 70 4.19 -7.18 4.60
CA LEU A 70 3.36 -6.80 3.46
C LEU A 70 3.27 -5.27 3.30
N LEU A 71 3.07 -4.54 4.40
CA LEU A 71 3.00 -3.08 4.38
C LEU A 71 4.33 -2.45 3.96
N ASP A 72 5.45 -2.99 4.44
CA ASP A 72 6.77 -2.55 4.02
C ASP A 72 7.04 -2.88 2.55
N LEU A 73 6.62 -4.06 2.09
CA LEU A 73 6.74 -4.46 0.68
C LEU A 73 5.91 -3.55 -0.22
N ALA A 74 4.66 -3.25 0.15
CA ALA A 74 3.79 -2.33 -0.59
C ALA A 74 4.44 -0.95 -0.70
N SER A 75 4.97 -0.44 0.42
CA SER A 75 5.69 0.84 0.45
C SER A 75 6.92 0.84 -0.48
N CYS A 76 7.71 -0.24 -0.47
CA CYS A 76 8.86 -0.39 -1.35
C CYS A 76 8.45 -0.43 -2.84
N ARG A 77 7.40 -1.17 -3.19
CA ARG A 77 6.91 -1.26 -4.58
C ARG A 77 6.41 0.08 -5.09
N ILE A 78 5.72 0.86 -4.25
CA ILE A 78 5.28 2.22 -4.59
C ILE A 78 6.47 3.13 -4.84
N GLN A 79 7.50 3.09 -4.00
CA GLN A 79 8.73 3.86 -4.19
C GLN A 79 9.49 3.47 -5.47
N MET A 80 9.39 2.21 -5.89
CA MET A 80 9.97 1.71 -7.14
C MET A 80 9.17 2.10 -8.38
N GLY A 81 7.94 2.60 -8.22
CA GLY A 81 7.00 2.85 -9.31
C GLY A 81 6.28 1.59 -9.83
N ASP A 82 6.42 0.44 -9.16
CA ASP A 82 5.67 -0.78 -9.47
C ASP A 82 4.28 -0.71 -8.81
N LEU A 83 3.40 0.09 -9.43
CA LEU A 83 2.08 0.40 -8.89
C LEU A 83 1.14 -0.82 -8.95
N ASP A 84 1.19 -1.64 -10.01
CA ASP A 84 0.42 -2.88 -10.12
C ASP A 84 0.85 -3.90 -9.07
N GLY A 85 2.16 -4.08 -8.91
CA GLY A 85 2.72 -4.91 -7.85
C GLY A 85 2.31 -4.41 -6.47
N ALA A 86 2.27 -3.10 -6.24
CA ALA A 86 1.80 -2.54 -4.97
C ALA A 86 0.32 -2.83 -4.72
N LEU A 87 -0.55 -2.66 -5.71
CA LEU A 87 -1.98 -2.96 -5.60
C LEU A 87 -2.24 -4.42 -5.21
N SER A 88 -1.50 -5.36 -5.80
CA SER A 88 -1.63 -6.78 -5.46
C SER A 88 -1.30 -7.07 -3.99
N VAL A 89 -0.24 -6.46 -3.46
CA VAL A 89 0.22 -6.63 -2.07
C VAL A 89 -0.75 -5.98 -1.09
N LEU A 90 -1.27 -4.80 -1.39
CA LEU A 90 -2.28 -4.14 -0.57
C LEU A 90 -3.56 -4.97 -0.51
N SER A 91 -4.00 -5.56 -1.63
CA SER A 91 -5.17 -6.44 -1.66
C SER A 91 -4.96 -7.72 -0.85
N GLN A 92 -3.75 -8.29 -0.92
CA GLN A 92 -3.37 -9.40 -0.04
C GLN A 92 -3.41 -8.99 1.43
N THR A 93 -2.92 -7.80 1.77
CA THR A 93 -2.94 -7.29 3.16
C THR A 93 -4.36 -7.19 3.69
N VAL A 94 -5.29 -6.65 2.90
CA VAL A 94 -6.72 -6.60 3.27
C VAL A 94 -7.26 -8.00 3.55
N SER A 95 -7.01 -8.97 2.67
CA SER A 95 -7.46 -10.35 2.88
C SER A 95 -6.88 -11.01 4.13
N VAL A 96 -5.62 -10.68 4.48
CA VAL A 96 -4.98 -11.17 5.71
C VAL A 96 -5.62 -10.55 6.95
N VAL A 97 -5.95 -9.26 6.92
CA VAL A 97 -6.63 -8.60 8.03
C VAL A 97 -8.04 -9.18 8.24
N GLU A 98 -8.81 -9.38 7.17
CA GLU A 98 -10.15 -9.97 7.22
C GLU A 98 -10.13 -11.40 7.80
N MET A 99 -9.06 -12.17 7.57
CA MET A 99 -8.87 -13.49 8.20
C MET A 99 -8.57 -13.41 9.71
N ILE A 100 -7.96 -12.32 10.17
CA ILE A 100 -7.56 -12.15 11.58
C ILE A 100 -8.70 -11.58 12.43
N ALA A 101 -9.42 -10.59 11.91
CA ALA A 101 -10.44 -9.86 12.65
C ALA A 101 -11.62 -9.47 11.75
N ASP A 102 -12.81 -10.00 12.07
CA ASP A 102 -14.08 -9.63 11.48
C ASP A 102 -15.14 -9.43 12.60
N PRO A 103 -15.54 -8.18 12.92
CA PRO A 103 -15.11 -6.93 12.32
C PRO A 103 -13.68 -6.50 12.74
N PRO A 104 -12.97 -5.73 11.90
CA PRO A 104 -11.65 -5.21 12.23
C PRO A 104 -11.74 -4.13 13.33
N PHE A 105 -10.76 -4.12 14.23
CA PHE A 105 -10.69 -3.14 15.33
C PHE A 105 -9.24 -2.72 15.63
N GLY A 106 -9.07 -1.53 16.20
CA GLY A 106 -7.77 -0.99 16.58
C GLY A 106 -6.80 -0.93 15.39
N VAL A 107 -5.58 -1.44 15.56
CA VAL A 107 -4.52 -1.41 14.53
C VAL A 107 -4.97 -2.04 13.21
N TYR A 108 -5.82 -3.07 13.24
CA TYR A 108 -6.32 -3.69 12.02
C TYR A 108 -7.24 -2.75 11.22
N ALA A 109 -8.06 -1.95 11.91
CA ALA A 109 -8.89 -0.92 11.28
C ALA A 109 -8.01 0.18 10.65
N ASP A 110 -6.95 0.61 11.35
CA ASP A 110 -6.00 1.59 10.82
C ASP A 110 -5.25 1.08 9.57
N ILE A 111 -4.86 -0.20 9.58
CA ILE A 111 -4.21 -0.86 8.44
C ILE A 111 -5.17 -0.90 7.24
N LEU A 112 -6.43 -1.30 7.44
CA LEU A 112 -7.42 -1.32 6.37
C LEU A 112 -7.66 0.08 5.80
N MET A 113 -7.75 1.10 6.66
CA MET A 113 -7.89 2.48 6.24
C MET A 113 -6.73 2.95 5.36
N SER A 114 -5.49 2.72 5.80
CA SER A 114 -4.31 3.08 5.00
C SER A 114 -4.24 2.31 3.67
N CYS A 115 -4.60 1.02 3.69
CA CYS A 115 -4.64 0.19 2.48
C CYS A 115 -5.69 0.69 1.50
N GLU A 116 -6.89 1.05 1.96
CA GLU A 116 -7.97 1.50 1.10
C GLU A 116 -7.65 2.84 0.43
N VAL A 117 -7.17 3.82 1.20
CA VAL A 117 -6.72 5.11 0.67
C VAL A 117 -5.66 4.90 -0.43
N SER A 118 -4.67 4.05 -0.15
CA SER A 118 -3.60 3.76 -1.12
C SER A 118 -4.12 3.05 -2.37
N ARG A 119 -5.05 2.09 -2.22
CA ARG A 119 -5.69 1.39 -3.35
C ARG A 119 -6.50 2.35 -4.23
N VAL A 120 -7.27 3.26 -3.64
CA VAL A 120 -8.01 4.29 -4.39
C VAL A 120 -7.05 5.15 -5.21
N LEU A 121 -6.00 5.69 -4.58
CA LEU A 121 -5.00 6.53 -5.27
C LEU A 121 -4.32 5.78 -6.41
N LEU A 122 -3.90 4.54 -6.19
CA LEU A 122 -3.24 3.71 -7.19
C LEU A 122 -4.17 3.35 -8.35
N LEU A 123 -5.44 3.03 -8.08
CA LEU A 123 -6.43 2.75 -9.14
C LEU A 123 -6.73 3.99 -10.00
N LEU A 124 -6.80 5.17 -9.38
CA LEU A 124 -6.98 6.44 -10.09
C LEU A 124 -5.76 6.81 -10.95
N LEU A 125 -4.55 6.46 -10.50
CA LEU A 125 -3.29 6.64 -11.25
C LEU A 125 -3.17 5.66 -12.43
N LEU A 126 -3.39 4.37 -12.17
CA LEU A 126 -3.19 3.32 -13.17
C LEU A 126 -4.25 3.32 -14.26
N ARG A 127 -5.49 3.76 -13.94
CA ARG A 127 -6.66 3.73 -14.83
C ARG A 127 -6.74 2.44 -15.68
N PRO A 128 -6.62 1.26 -15.05
CA PRO A 128 -6.60 0.00 -15.78
C PRO A 128 -7.94 -0.21 -16.50
N PRO A 129 -7.95 -0.82 -17.70
CA PRO A 129 -9.18 -1.10 -18.41
C PRO A 129 -10.02 -2.09 -17.59
N PRO A 130 -11.35 -1.92 -17.51
CA PRO A 130 -12.22 -2.70 -16.62
C PRO A 130 -12.19 -4.21 -16.90
N GLN A 131 -11.80 -4.62 -18.11
CA GLN A 131 -11.68 -6.02 -18.51
C GLN A 131 -10.49 -6.76 -17.86
N LEU A 132 -9.46 -6.01 -17.45
CA LEU A 132 -8.25 -6.57 -16.82
C LEU A 132 -8.27 -6.42 -15.30
N LEU A 133 -9.27 -5.73 -14.76
CA LEU A 133 -9.34 -5.45 -13.33
C LEU A 133 -10.13 -6.55 -12.60
N PRO A 134 -9.53 -7.19 -11.58
CA PRO A 134 -10.27 -8.09 -10.69
C PRO A 134 -11.49 -7.40 -10.05
N ALA A 135 -12.61 -8.12 -9.92
CA ALA A 135 -13.87 -7.56 -9.40
C ALA A 135 -13.74 -6.89 -8.03
N HIS A 136 -12.88 -7.43 -7.14
CA HIS A 136 -12.64 -6.86 -5.82
C HIS A 136 -11.92 -5.50 -5.85
N LEU A 137 -11.20 -5.18 -6.92
CA LEU A 137 -10.63 -3.84 -7.14
C LEU A 137 -11.66 -2.89 -7.75
N THR A 138 -12.58 -3.40 -8.58
CA THR A 138 -13.63 -2.58 -9.20
C THR A 138 -14.56 -2.07 -8.11
N ALA A 139 -14.93 -2.96 -7.19
CA ALA A 139 -15.75 -2.66 -6.03
C ALA A 139 -15.19 -1.52 -5.15
N VAL A 140 -13.85 -1.33 -5.13
CA VAL A 140 -13.22 -0.22 -4.39
C VAL A 140 -13.67 1.11 -4.99
N LEU A 141 -13.45 1.33 -6.29
CA LEU A 141 -13.83 2.58 -6.95
C LEU A 141 -15.35 2.77 -6.99
N GLU A 142 -16.11 1.69 -7.22
CA GLU A 142 -17.57 1.75 -7.26
C GLU A 142 -18.16 2.30 -5.96
N ARG A 143 -17.61 1.89 -4.81
CA ARG A 143 -18.02 2.39 -3.48
C ARG A 143 -17.93 3.91 -3.38
N TYR A 144 -16.91 4.51 -3.99
CA TYR A 144 -16.70 5.95 -3.96
C TYR A 144 -17.36 6.71 -5.12
N SER A 145 -17.88 5.99 -6.12
CA SER A 145 -18.57 6.57 -7.28
C SER A 145 -20.07 6.80 -7.05
N TRP A 146 -20.67 6.09 -6.09
CA TRP A 146 -22.11 6.15 -5.86
C TRP A 146 -22.47 7.25 -4.86
N LEU A 147 -23.20 8.27 -5.32
CA LEU A 147 -23.87 9.26 -4.47
C LEU A 147 -25.19 8.67 -3.96
N GLY A 148 -25.09 7.75 -3.01
CA GLY A 148 -26.26 7.24 -2.31
C GLY A 148 -26.79 8.20 -1.26
N ASP A 149 -28.11 8.23 -1.07
CA ASP A 149 -28.79 8.86 0.09
C ASP A 149 -28.53 8.11 1.42
N THR A 150 -27.42 7.38 1.54
CA THR A 150 -27.09 6.67 2.77
C THR A 150 -26.40 7.62 3.73
N THR A 151 -27.06 7.91 4.86
CA THR A 151 -26.54 8.75 5.95
C THR A 151 -25.39 8.11 6.74
N GLU A 152 -24.97 6.89 6.38
CA GLU A 152 -23.95 6.13 7.09
C GLU A 152 -22.80 5.78 6.14
N CYS A 153 -21.56 6.01 6.61
CA CYS A 153 -20.36 5.58 5.91
C CYS A 153 -20.40 4.05 5.76
N PRO A 154 -20.35 3.49 4.53
CA PRO A 154 -20.39 2.04 4.32
C PRO A 154 -19.10 1.34 4.81
N VAL A 155 -18.13 2.12 5.29
CA VAL A 155 -16.82 1.66 5.73
C VAL A 155 -16.68 1.93 7.24
N PRO A 156 -16.91 0.94 8.12
CA PRO A 156 -17.04 1.18 9.56
C PRO A 156 -15.72 1.60 10.24
N TRP A 157 -14.58 1.34 9.60
CA TRP A 157 -13.24 1.70 10.09
C TRP A 157 -12.74 3.04 9.55
N MET A 158 -13.56 3.81 8.83
CA MET A 158 -13.17 5.10 8.25
C MET A 158 -14.13 6.21 8.67
N CYS A 159 -13.60 7.39 8.98
CA CYS A 159 -14.44 8.54 9.32
C CYS A 159 -15.16 9.09 8.09
N GLU A 160 -16.32 9.71 8.33
CA GLU A 160 -17.17 10.28 7.29
C GLU A 160 -16.45 11.36 6.48
N ASP A 161 -15.69 12.25 7.15
CA ASP A 161 -14.92 13.29 6.47
C ASP A 161 -13.96 12.71 5.41
N LEU A 162 -13.15 11.72 5.79
CA LEU A 162 -12.23 11.06 4.86
C LEU A 162 -12.97 10.34 3.74
N TYR A 163 -14.13 9.73 4.05
CA TYR A 163 -14.97 9.06 3.05
C TYR A 163 -15.47 10.04 1.98
N MET A 164 -16.06 11.15 2.42
CA MET A 164 -16.58 12.19 1.53
C MET A 164 -15.48 12.86 0.71
N THR A 165 -14.31 13.09 1.31
CA THR A 165 -13.15 13.63 0.58
C THR A 165 -12.65 12.64 -0.49
N LEU A 166 -12.60 11.33 -0.19
CA LEU A 166 -12.25 10.30 -1.19
C LEU A 166 -13.30 10.18 -2.30
N GLN A 167 -14.59 10.26 -1.98
CA GLN A 167 -15.65 10.32 -2.99
C GLN A 167 -15.44 11.53 -3.93
N SER A 168 -15.23 12.71 -3.34
CA SER A 168 -14.97 13.93 -4.10
C SER A 168 -13.73 13.81 -5.00
N LEU A 169 -12.67 13.16 -4.52
CA LEU A 169 -11.47 12.86 -5.29
C LEU A 169 -11.77 11.99 -6.52
N VAL A 170 -12.49 10.89 -6.31
CA VAL A 170 -12.86 9.95 -7.38
C VAL A 170 -13.73 10.67 -8.42
N MET A 171 -14.70 11.47 -7.98
CA MET A 171 -15.58 12.23 -8.86
C MET A 171 -14.80 13.29 -9.68
N ALA A 172 -13.91 14.06 -9.04
CA ALA A 172 -13.08 15.04 -9.74
C ALA A 172 -12.18 14.39 -10.80
N CYS A 173 -11.64 13.20 -10.50
CA CYS A 173 -10.84 12.45 -11.47
C CYS A 173 -11.66 11.93 -12.65
N GLN A 174 -12.90 11.48 -12.41
CA GLN A 174 -13.81 10.96 -13.44
C GLN A 174 -14.36 12.08 -14.34
N SER A 175 -14.68 13.24 -13.77
CA SER A 175 -15.15 14.42 -14.50
C SER A 175 -14.03 15.19 -15.21
N GLN A 176 -12.76 14.82 -14.98
CA GLN A 176 -11.58 15.53 -15.46
C GLN A 176 -11.55 17.00 -15.00
N ASP A 177 -12.08 17.29 -13.81
CA ASP A 177 -12.11 18.63 -13.23
C ASP A 177 -10.85 18.90 -12.41
N SER A 178 -9.87 19.55 -13.04
CA SER A 178 -8.59 19.90 -12.42
C SER A 178 -8.74 20.92 -11.28
N TYR A 179 -9.73 21.81 -11.34
CA TYR A 179 -9.93 22.81 -10.28
C TYR A 179 -10.45 22.15 -9.01
N SER A 180 -11.48 21.29 -9.15
CA SER A 180 -12.00 20.51 -8.02
C SER A 180 -10.94 19.57 -7.46
N LEU A 181 -10.12 18.96 -8.31
CA LEU A 181 -9.04 18.07 -7.88
C LEU A 181 -8.01 18.78 -6.97
N ILE A 182 -7.61 20.01 -7.31
CA ILE A 182 -6.67 20.80 -6.49
C ILE A 182 -7.31 21.18 -5.14
N SER A 183 -8.60 21.53 -5.13
CA SER A 183 -9.32 21.82 -3.88
C SER A 183 -9.36 20.59 -2.96
N VAL A 184 -9.71 19.42 -3.53
CA VAL A 184 -9.78 18.15 -2.79
C VAL A 184 -8.40 17.72 -2.29
N GLU A 185 -7.33 17.99 -3.05
CA GLU A 185 -5.96 17.70 -2.61
C GLU A 185 -5.66 18.35 -1.25
N GLY A 186 -5.99 19.63 -1.08
CA GLY A 186 -5.76 20.37 0.15
C GLY A 186 -6.51 19.81 1.35
N GLU A 187 -7.76 19.37 1.14
CA GLU A 187 -8.59 18.75 2.18
C GLU A 187 -8.11 17.35 2.56
N LEU A 188 -7.67 16.57 1.58
CA LEU A 188 -7.22 15.20 1.78
C LEU A 188 -5.85 15.16 2.48
N TRP A 189 -4.98 16.14 2.23
CA TRP A 189 -3.59 16.18 2.70
C TRP A 189 -3.41 15.93 4.21
N LYS A 190 -4.35 16.43 5.03
CA LYS A 190 -4.31 16.29 6.51
C LYS A 190 -4.52 14.85 6.99
N HIS A 191 -5.16 14.00 6.17
CA HIS A 191 -5.45 12.61 6.50
C HIS A 191 -4.38 11.62 6.01
N LEU A 192 -3.48 12.08 5.12
CA LEU A 192 -2.54 11.21 4.42
C LEU A 192 -1.18 11.14 5.09
N ASP A 193 -0.55 9.96 5.01
CA ASP A 193 0.87 9.79 5.29
C ASP A 193 1.76 10.35 4.15
N SER A 194 3.08 10.35 4.34
CA SER A 194 4.02 10.91 3.35
C SER A 194 4.00 10.19 2.00
N LEU A 195 3.75 8.88 2.00
CA LEU A 195 3.73 8.07 0.80
C LEU A 195 2.44 8.30 0.02
N GLN A 196 1.30 8.29 0.70
CA GLN A 196 0.00 8.63 0.12
C GLN A 196 -0.03 10.06 -0.42
N ARG A 197 0.60 11.02 0.25
CA ARG A 197 0.78 12.39 -0.27
C ARG A 197 1.58 12.43 -1.56
N THR A 198 2.59 11.59 -1.68
CA THR A 198 3.40 11.46 -2.90
C THR A 198 2.56 10.90 -4.06
N LEU A 199 1.75 9.86 -3.79
CA LEU A 199 0.81 9.31 -4.76
C LEU A 199 -0.25 10.34 -5.20
N LEU A 200 -0.82 11.08 -4.24
CA LEU A 200 -1.80 12.12 -4.52
C LEU A 200 -1.21 13.24 -5.40
N ARG A 201 0.01 13.69 -5.09
CA ARG A 201 0.69 14.69 -5.92
C ARG A 201 0.91 14.18 -7.34
N CYS A 202 1.37 12.93 -7.49
CA CYS A 202 1.52 12.29 -8.80
C CYS A 202 0.18 12.23 -9.57
N LEU A 203 -0.93 11.98 -8.86
CA LEU A 203 -2.26 11.97 -9.47
C LEU A 203 -2.67 13.36 -9.96
N VAL A 204 -2.44 14.40 -9.15
CA VAL A 204 -2.73 15.79 -9.53
C VAL A 204 -1.89 16.21 -10.73
N ASP A 205 -0.60 15.90 -10.74
CA ASP A 205 0.32 16.24 -11.83
C ASP A 205 -0.05 15.52 -13.13
N THR A 206 -0.46 14.25 -13.06
CA THR A 206 -0.87 13.47 -14.25
C THR A 206 -2.19 13.97 -14.84
N VAL A 207 -3.16 14.38 -14.02
CA VAL A 207 -4.45 14.89 -14.50
C VAL A 207 -4.32 16.32 -15.05
N THR A 208 -3.55 17.19 -14.40
CA THR A 208 -3.35 18.58 -14.83
C THR A 208 -2.51 18.68 -16.11
N SER A 209 -1.45 17.87 -16.24
CA SER A 209 -0.68 17.81 -17.48
C SER A 209 -1.47 17.23 -18.66
N ALA A 210 -2.47 16.38 -18.40
CA ALA A 210 -3.36 15.87 -19.43
C ALA A 210 -4.41 16.90 -19.90
N SER A 211 -4.77 17.89 -19.08
CA SER A 211 -5.71 18.95 -19.48
C SER A 211 -5.08 20.05 -20.34
N ASP A 212 -3.75 20.16 -20.35
CA ASP A 212 -3.00 21.17 -21.10
C ASP A 212 -2.60 20.72 -22.54
N ASN A 213 -2.88 19.46 -22.92
CA ASN A 213 -2.65 18.91 -24.27
C ASN A 213 -3.97 18.72 -25.03
#